data_AF-A0A4D6FV65-F1
#
_entry.id   AF-A0A4D6FV65-F1
#
_cell.length_a   1.000
_cell.length_b   1.000
_cell.length_c   1.000
_cell.angle_alpha   90.00
_cell.angle_beta   90.00
_cell.angle_gamma   90.00
#
_symmetry.space_group_name_H-M   'P 1'
#
loop_
_entity.id
_entity.type
_entity.pdbx_description
1 polymer ?
#
loop_
_entity_poly.entity_id
_entity_poly.type
_entity_poly.pdbx_seq_one_letter_code
_entity_poly.pdbx_strand_id
1 'polypeptide(L)'
;MSYSREDYFAEGLGESLEEHGVVATSEQIKAIARDVVLFAENIGQAFYSPEDPGSREADSLRKKLEKEREKVVCRVCQGTGNTVSHGPHHSAYSSCWKCNGAGRHAP
;
A
#
# COMPACT_ATOMS: atom_id res chain seq x y z
N MET A 1 18.37 12.21 5.43
CA MET A 1 18.77 11.25 6.49
C MET A 1 17.49 10.66 7.04
N SER A 2 17.25 9.36 6.87
CA SER A 2 16.10 8.70 7.50
C SER A 2 16.45 8.41 8.96
N TYR A 3 15.57 8.82 9.87
CA TYR A 3 15.68 8.51 11.29
C TYR A 3 15.38 7.03 11.51
N SER A 4 16.29 6.28 12.15
CA SER A 4 16.06 4.85 12.41
C SER A 4 15.10 4.65 13.60
N ARG A 5 14.48 3.48 13.69
CA ARG A 5 13.62 3.15 14.86
C ARG A 5 14.48 3.06 16.11
N GLU A 6 15.69 2.52 16.01
CA GLU A 6 16.63 2.47 17.13
C GLU A 6 16.99 3.87 17.63
N ASP A 7 17.26 4.82 16.72
CA ASP A 7 17.58 6.21 17.10
C ASP A 7 16.40 6.88 17.82
N TYR A 8 15.19 6.71 17.28
CA TYR A 8 13.96 7.23 17.89
C TYR A 8 13.75 6.71 19.32
N PHE A 9 13.90 5.40 19.54
CA PHE A 9 13.75 4.83 20.88
C PHE A 9 14.90 5.20 21.80
N ALA A 10 16.13 5.32 21.30
CA ALA A 10 17.28 5.74 22.10
C ALA A 10 17.13 7.17 22.63
N GLU A 11 16.60 8.10 21.81
CA GLU A 11 16.29 9.47 22.23
C GLU A 11 15.27 9.48 23.37
N GLY A 12 14.09 8.87 23.16
CA GLY A 12 13.04 8.84 24.18
C GLY A 12 13.44 8.09 25.46
N LEU A 13 14.23 7.02 25.35
CA LEU A 13 14.79 6.34 26.51
C LEU A 13 15.78 7.23 27.26
N GLY A 14 16.63 7.98 26.56
CA GLY A 14 17.56 8.93 27.18
C GLY A 14 16.84 9.98 28.02
N GLU A 15 15.81 10.63 27.43
CA GLU A 15 14.97 11.61 28.11
C GLU A 15 14.28 11.01 29.34
N SER A 16 13.68 9.82 29.19
CA SER A 16 12.96 9.15 30.28
C SER A 16 13.89 8.76 31.44
N LEU A 17 15.09 8.26 31.15
CA LEU A 17 16.08 7.89 32.16
C LEU A 17 16.58 9.13 32.92
N GLU A 18 16.83 10.23 32.22
CA GLU A 18 17.21 11.50 32.83
C GLU A 18 16.12 12.04 33.77
N GLU A 19 14.86 12.05 33.31
CA GLU A 19 13.71 12.52 34.10
C GLU A 19 13.55 11.75 35.42
N HIS A 20 13.92 10.47 35.44
CA HIS A 20 13.80 9.60 36.61
C HIS A 20 15.11 9.42 37.39
N GLY A 21 16.17 10.18 37.03
CA GLY A 21 17.47 10.13 37.72
C GLY A 21 18.21 8.80 37.55
N VAL A 22 17.92 8.05 36.48
CA VAL A 22 18.59 6.78 36.17
C VAL A 22 19.79 7.05 35.26
N VAL A 23 20.98 6.74 35.76
CA VAL A 23 22.22 6.92 34.98
C VAL A 23 22.47 5.68 34.13
N ALA A 24 22.52 5.87 32.82
CA ALA A 24 22.92 4.86 31.85
C ALA A 24 23.87 5.46 30.81
N THR A 25 24.80 4.66 30.30
CA THR A 25 25.68 5.09 29.21
C THR A 25 24.95 5.10 27.88
N SER A 26 25.48 5.83 26.89
CA SER A 26 24.89 5.89 25.55
C SER A 26 24.78 4.50 24.89
N GLU A 27 25.72 3.62 25.19
CA GLU A 27 25.84 2.25 24.71
C GLU A 27 24.77 1.36 25.36
N GLN A 28 24.50 1.55 26.66
CA GLN A 28 23.42 0.86 27.36
C GLN A 28 22.05 1.30 26.83
N ILE A 29 21.86 2.62 26.63
CA ILE A 29 20.63 3.16 26.04
C ILE A 29 20.40 2.59 24.64
N LYS A 30 21.44 2.55 23.80
CA LYS A 30 21.37 1.94 22.45
C LYS A 30 21.14 0.43 22.47
N ALA A 31 21.58 -0.28 23.50
CA ALA A 31 21.30 -1.70 23.64
C ALA A 31 19.82 -1.91 23.99
N ILE A 32 19.31 -1.17 24.98
CA ILE A 32 17.90 -1.23 25.38
C ILE A 32 16.99 -0.79 24.23
N ALA A 33 17.35 0.25 23.48
CA ALA A 33 16.58 0.72 22.33
C ALA A 33 16.38 -0.38 21.26
N ARG A 34 17.42 -1.19 21.00
CA ARG A 34 17.32 -2.34 20.09
C ARG A 34 16.34 -3.39 20.62
N ASP A 35 16.39 -3.68 21.91
CA ASP A 35 15.45 -4.61 22.53
C ASP A 35 14.01 -4.07 22.47
N VAL A 36 13.82 -2.77 22.70
CA VAL A 36 12.51 -2.10 22.59
C VAL A 36 11.95 -2.16 21.16
N VAL A 37 12.80 -2.09 20.13
CA VAL A 37 12.35 -2.30 18.74
C VAL A 37 11.74 -3.69 18.60
N LEU A 38 12.40 -4.72 19.12
CA LEU A 38 11.90 -6.10 19.10
C LEU A 38 10.60 -6.23 19.91
N PHE A 39 10.49 -5.57 21.07
CA PHE A 39 9.26 -5.57 21.85
C PHE A 39 8.11 -4.91 21.10
N ALA A 40 8.36 -3.77 20.45
CA ALA A 40 7.37 -3.04 19.67
C ALA A 40 6.90 -3.84 18.44
N GLU A 41 7.79 -4.59 17.80
CA GLU A 41 7.42 -5.48 16.68
C GLU A 41 6.55 -6.66 17.13
N ASN A 42 6.74 -7.16 18.35
CA ASN A 42 6.00 -8.28 18.90
C ASN A 42 4.83 -7.87 19.81
N ILE A 43 4.55 -6.57 19.96
CA ILE A 43 3.52 -6.07 20.89
C ILE A 43 2.14 -6.65 20.60
N GLY A 44 1.81 -6.88 19.33
CA GLY A 44 0.55 -7.48 18.90
C GLY A 44 0.42 -8.98 19.20
N GLN A 45 1.50 -9.66 19.58
CA GLN A 45 1.45 -11.04 20.07
C GLN A 45 1.11 -11.09 21.56
N ALA A 46 1.52 -10.09 22.32
CA ALA A 46 1.28 -9.99 23.76
C ALA A 46 -0.07 -9.32 24.08
N PHE A 47 -0.51 -8.37 23.26
CA PHE A 47 -1.73 -7.60 23.44
C PHE A 47 -2.62 -7.71 22.21
N TYR A 48 -3.94 -7.70 22.43
CA TYR A 48 -4.88 -7.66 21.32
C TYR A 48 -4.64 -6.40 20.49
N SER A 49 -4.19 -6.60 19.25
CA SER A 49 -4.09 -5.57 18.23
C SER A 49 -5.22 -5.81 17.24
N PRO A 50 -6.28 -4.98 17.22
CA PRO A 50 -7.34 -5.13 16.23
C PRO A 50 -6.73 -4.97 14.83
N GLU A 51 -7.21 -5.77 13.88
CA GLU A 51 -6.85 -5.58 12.47
C GLU A 51 -7.10 -4.12 12.06
N ASP A 52 -6.17 -3.55 11.30
CA ASP A 52 -6.39 -2.25 10.67
C ASP A 52 -7.71 -2.30 9.88
N PRO A 53 -8.69 -1.44 10.17
CA PRO A 53 -9.96 -1.40 9.45
C PRO A 53 -9.79 -1.29 7.94
N GLY A 54 -8.69 -0.67 7.48
CA GLY A 54 -8.34 -0.52 6.07
C GLY A 54 -7.70 -1.77 5.44
N SER A 55 -7.27 -2.77 6.21
CA SER A 55 -6.57 -3.96 5.71
C SER A 55 -7.41 -4.74 4.67
N ARG A 56 -8.69 -4.95 4.97
CA ARG A 56 -9.62 -5.63 4.06
C ARG A 56 -9.87 -4.85 2.78
N GLU A 57 -9.98 -3.53 2.90
CA GLU A 57 -10.12 -2.65 1.74
C GLU A 57 -8.86 -2.67 0.88
N ALA A 58 -7.69 -2.58 1.51
CA ALA A 58 -6.39 -2.66 0.84
C ALA A 58 -6.23 -3.97 0.07
N ASP A 59 -6.60 -5.12 0.66
CA ASP A 59 -6.54 -6.41 -0.01
C ASP A 59 -7.54 -6.53 -1.17
N SER A 60 -8.73 -5.97 -1.02
CA SER A 60 -9.72 -5.87 -2.10
C SER A 60 -9.18 -5.02 -3.26
N LEU A 61 -8.56 -3.88 -2.96
CA LEU A 61 -7.96 -2.98 -3.94
C LEU A 61 -6.75 -3.61 -4.63
N ARG A 62 -5.89 -4.35 -3.90
CA ARG A 62 -4.77 -5.10 -4.49
C ARG A 62 -5.25 -6.13 -5.51
N LYS A 63 -6.28 -6.92 -5.16
CA LYS A 63 -6.89 -7.89 -6.08
C LYS A 63 -7.51 -7.21 -7.31
N LYS A 64 -8.16 -6.06 -7.14
CA LYS A 64 -8.69 -5.28 -8.26
C LYS A 64 -7.56 -4.77 -9.16
N LEU A 65 -6.49 -4.24 -8.58
CA LEU A 65 -5.33 -3.74 -9.32
C LEU A 65 -4.64 -4.85 -10.11
N GLU A 66 -4.48 -6.04 -9.52
CA GLU A 66 -3.95 -7.21 -10.20
C GLU A 66 -4.81 -7.59 -11.41
N LYS A 67 -6.13 -7.70 -11.23
CA LYS A 67 -7.07 -7.95 -12.33
C LYS A 67 -7.02 -6.88 -13.42
N GLU A 68 -6.87 -5.60 -13.05
CA GLU A 68 -6.71 -4.52 -14.04
C GLU A 68 -5.42 -4.64 -14.83
N ARG A 69 -4.32 -5.06 -14.19
CA ARG A 69 -3.02 -5.29 -14.85
C ARG A 69 -3.05 -6.50 -15.79
N GLU A 70 -3.85 -7.50 -15.49
CA GLU A 70 -4.03 -8.70 -16.33
C GLU A 70 -4.90 -8.44 -17.56
N LYS A 71 -5.65 -7.33 -17.63
CA LYS A 71 -6.50 -7.04 -18.78
C LYS A 71 -5.68 -6.91 -20.06
N VAL A 72 -6.17 -7.56 -21.10
CA VAL A 72 -5.60 -7.47 -22.44
C VAL A 72 -6.28 -6.35 -23.24
N VAL A 73 -5.53 -5.75 -24.17
CA VAL A 73 -6.07 -4.76 -25.10
C VAL A 73 -7.15 -5.41 -25.96
N CYS A 74 -8.32 -4.78 -26.03
CA CYS A 74 -9.43 -5.27 -26.83
C CYS A 74 -9.09 -5.18 -28.31
N ARG A 75 -8.93 -6.32 -28.99
CA ARG A 75 -8.58 -6.36 -30.41
C ARG A 75 -9.69 -5.85 -31.33
N VAL A 76 -10.95 -5.89 -30.88
CA VAL A 76 -12.12 -5.43 -31.66
C VAL A 76 -12.13 -3.92 -31.86
N CYS A 77 -11.85 -3.16 -30.80
CA CYS A 77 -11.75 -1.69 -30.87
C CYS A 77 -10.30 -1.19 -30.86
N GLN A 78 -9.32 -2.09 -30.91
CA GLN A 78 -7.89 -1.79 -30.84
C GLN A 78 -7.50 -0.89 -29.65
N GLY A 79 -8.15 -1.07 -28.49
CA GLY A 79 -7.86 -0.26 -27.30
C GLY A 79 -8.63 1.05 -27.18
N THR A 80 -9.34 1.50 -28.22
CA THR A 80 -10.03 2.80 -28.22
C THR A 80 -11.29 2.83 -27.36
N GLY A 81 -11.86 1.66 -27.05
CA GLY A 81 -13.14 1.54 -26.34
C GLY A 81 -14.37 1.78 -27.22
N ASN A 82 -14.20 2.29 -28.45
CA ASN A 82 -15.32 2.62 -29.34
C ASN A 82 -15.24 1.84 -30.66
N THR A 83 -16.38 1.62 -31.28
CA THR A 83 -16.50 1.13 -32.65
C THR A 83 -17.07 2.24 -33.52
N VAL A 84 -16.44 2.48 -34.66
CA VAL A 84 -16.85 3.52 -35.61
C VAL A 84 -17.41 2.86 -36.86
N SER A 85 -18.65 3.19 -37.20
CA SER A 85 -19.27 2.82 -38.46
C SER A 85 -19.26 4.03 -39.39
N HIS A 86 -18.65 3.88 -40.57
CA HIS A 86 -18.52 4.96 -41.54
C HIS A 86 -19.58 4.78 -42.64
N GLY A 87 -20.47 5.76 -42.77
CA GLY A 87 -21.39 5.90 -43.89
C GLY A 87 -20.90 6.94 -44.92
N PRO A 88 -21.62 7.15 -46.03
CA PRO A 88 -21.20 8.02 -47.13
C PRO A 88 -21.03 9.50 -46.75
N HIS A 89 -21.80 9.99 -45.78
CA HIS A 89 -21.83 11.40 -45.35
C HIS A 89 -21.79 11.60 -43.83
N HIS A 90 -21.78 10.52 -43.04
CA HIS A 90 -21.78 10.57 -41.58
C HIS A 90 -21.10 9.33 -41.00
N SER A 91 -20.59 9.46 -39.78
CA SER A 91 -20.05 8.34 -38.99
C SER A 91 -20.85 8.18 -37.71
N ALA A 92 -21.10 6.94 -37.31
CA ALA A 92 -21.68 6.61 -36.01
C ALA A 92 -20.60 6.08 -35.07
N TYR A 93 -20.60 6.57 -33.84
CA TYR A 93 -19.74 6.11 -32.76
C TYR A 93 -20.58 5.35 -31.75
N SER A 94 -20.16 4.15 -31.39
CA SER A 94 -20.76 3.37 -30.31
C SER A 94 -19.69 2.82 -29.39
N SER A 95 -20.05 2.58 -28.12
CA SER A 95 -19.15 1.86 -27.22
C SER A 95 -18.94 0.44 -27.74
N CYS A 96 -17.69 -0.01 -27.66
CA CYS A 96 -17.33 -1.35 -28.11
C CYS A 96 -18.03 -2.39 -27.23
N TRP A 97 -18.92 -3.18 -27.83
CA TRP A 97 -19.68 -4.22 -27.14
C TRP A 97 -18.81 -5.28 -26.45
N LYS A 98 -17.58 -5.49 -26.94
CA LYS A 98 -16.67 -6.52 -26.40
C LYS A 98 -15.99 -6.11 -25.10
N CYS A 99 -15.63 -4.83 -24.96
CA CYS A 99 -14.97 -4.30 -23.76
C CYS A 99 -15.83 -3.28 -23.00
N ASN A 100 -17.09 -3.09 -23.40
CA ASN A 100 -18.03 -2.14 -22.83
C ASN A 100 -17.46 -0.72 -22.68
N GLY A 101 -16.73 -0.23 -23.70
CA GLY A 101 -16.13 1.11 -23.64
C GLY A 101 -14.75 1.19 -22.99
N ALA A 102 -14.27 0.15 -22.30
CA ALA A 102 -13.04 0.23 -21.51
C ALA A 102 -11.75 0.15 -22.33
N GLY A 103 -11.82 -0.27 -23.61
CA GLY A 103 -10.64 -0.50 -24.46
C GLY A 103 -9.83 -1.75 -24.10
N ARG A 104 -10.07 -2.34 -22.93
CA ARG A 104 -9.37 -3.53 -22.40
C ARG A 104 -10.40 -4.45 -21.76
N HIS A 105 -10.17 -5.75 -21.79
CA HIS A 105 -11.04 -6.73 -21.13
C HIS A 105 -10.21 -7.83 -20.47
N ALA A 106 -10.85 -8.64 -19.62
CA ALA A 106 -10.19 -9.84 -19.09
C ALA A 106 -9.70 -10.73 -20.25
N PRO A 107 -8.53 -11.39 -20.12
CA PRO A 107 -7.93 -12.23 -21.18
C PRO A 107 -8.92 -13.10 -21.97
#